data_AF-A0A0P7YXP8-F1
#
_entry.id   AF-A0A0P7YXP8-F1
#
_cell.length_a   1.000
_cell.length_b   1.000
_cell.length_c   1.000
_cell.angle_alpha   90.00
_cell.angle_beta   90.00
_cell.angle_gamma   90.00
#
_symmetry.space_group_name_H-M   'P 1'
#
loop_
_entity.id
_entity.type
_entity.pdbx_description
1 polymer ?
#
loop_
_entity_poly.entity_id
_entity_poly.type
_entity_poly.pdbx_seq_one_letter_code
_entity_poly.pdbx_strand_id
1 'polypeptide(L)' 'MATCYSIPHEMEEGSVVTNLASDLGFDVNSLAQCDIKLDIIYSNKYLDINRNTGELYIIERIDGEYLCLVQT' A
#
# COMPACT_ATOMS: atom_id res chain seq x y z
N MET A 1 -3.79 -4.60 -16.88
CA MET A 1 -4.23 -5.25 -15.64
C MET A 1 -4.23 -4.18 -14.56
N ALA A 2 -5.29 -4.08 -13.78
CA ALA A 2 -5.37 -3.20 -12.62
C ALA A 2 -5.81 -4.04 -11.43
N THR A 3 -5.05 -3.98 -10.34
CA THR A 3 -5.36 -4.67 -9.09
C THR A 3 -5.91 -3.63 -8.11
N CYS A 4 -7.09 -3.89 -7.55
CA CYS A 4 -7.74 -3.01 -6.57
C CYS A 4 -7.82 -3.74 -5.24
N TYR A 5 -7.38 -3.06 -4.18
CA TYR A 5 -7.43 -3.57 -2.82
C TYR A 5 -8.37 -2.73 -1.98
N SER A 6 -9.19 -3.38 -1.16
CA SER A 6 -10.04 -2.72 -0.17
C SER A 6 -9.43 -2.93 1.20
N ILE A 7 -9.18 -1.84 1.91
CA ILE A 7 -8.47 -1.81 3.19
C ILE A 7 -9.43 -1.31 4.26
N PRO A 8 -9.64 -2.05 5.36
CA PRO A 8 -10.47 -1.56 6.46
C PRO A 8 -9.81 -0.34 7.14
N HIS A 9 -10.62 0.66 7.48
CA HIS A 9 -10.15 1.92 8.10
C HIS A 9 -9.53 1.72 9.50
N GLU A 10 -9.85 0.61 10.16
CA GLU A 10 -9.43 0.30 11.53
C GLU A 10 -8.07 -0.40 11.63
N MET A 11 -7.30 -0.51 10.53
CA MET A 11 -5.98 -1.12 10.56
C MET A 11 -4.97 -0.28 11.36
N GLU A 12 -4.21 -0.97 12.20
CA GLU A 12 -3.17 -0.37 13.02
C GLU A 12 -1.93 -0.02 12.18
N GLU A 13 -1.19 1.01 12.59
CA GLU A 13 0.12 1.32 12.02
C GLU A 13 1.04 0.09 12.08
N GLY A 14 1.77 -0.15 10.99
CA GLY A 14 2.64 -1.32 10.82
C GLY A 14 1.92 -2.58 10.35
N SER A 15 0.59 -2.56 10.24
CA SER A 15 -0.16 -3.73 9.75
C SER A 15 0.14 -3.98 8.27
N VAL A 16 0.37 -5.25 7.93
CA VAL A 16 0.54 -5.69 6.55
C VAL A 16 -0.83 -5.81 5.89
N VAL A 17 -0.98 -5.13 4.75
CA VAL A 17 -2.19 -5.20 3.91
C VAL A 17 -2.10 -6.40 2.98
N THR A 18 -1.00 -6.53 2.25
CA THR A 18 -0.78 -7.62 1.29
C THR A 18 0.69 -7.73 0.88
N ASN A 19 1.06 -8.86 0.27
CA ASN A 19 2.36 -9.03 -0.38
C ASN A 19 2.21 -8.81 -1.90
N LEU A 20 2.68 -7.65 -2.38
CA LEU A 20 2.62 -7.28 -3.79
C LEU A 20 3.54 -8.14 -4.67
N ALA A 21 4.64 -8.68 -4.13
CA ALA A 21 5.52 -9.59 -4.86
C ALA A 21 4.75 -10.83 -5.29
N SER A 22 4.12 -11.48 -4.33
CA SER A 22 3.34 -12.69 -4.57
C SER A 22 2.11 -12.40 -5.43
N ASP A 23 1.40 -11.29 -5.20
CA ASP A 23 0.17 -10.97 -5.93
C ASP A 23 0.43 -10.65 -7.40
N LEU A 24 1.51 -9.92 -7.68
CA LEU A 24 1.89 -9.54 -9.04
C LEU A 24 2.80 -10.59 -9.72
N GLY A 25 3.20 -11.63 -9.00
CA GLY A 25 4.07 -12.70 -9.50
C GLY A 25 5.54 -12.29 -9.69
N PHE A 26 6.01 -11.28 -8.95
CA PHE A 26 7.41 -10.86 -8.95
C PHE A 26 8.19 -11.55 -7.83
N ASP A 27 9.45 -11.87 -8.10
CA ASP A 27 10.38 -12.25 -7.03
C ASP A 27 10.76 -11.02 -6.20
N VAL A 28 10.88 -11.18 -4.88
CA VAL A 28 11.20 -10.09 -3.96
C VAL A 28 12.55 -9.45 -4.29
N ASN A 29 13.54 -10.23 -4.74
CA ASN A 29 14.83 -9.67 -5.18
C ASN A 29 14.68 -8.86 -6.47
N SER A 30 13.78 -9.30 -7.37
CA SER A 30 13.47 -8.55 -8.59
C SER A 30 12.76 -7.24 -8.26
N LEU A 31 11.86 -7.24 -7.28
CA LEU A 31 11.22 -6.02 -6.77
C LEU A 31 12.22 -5.07 -6.11
N ALA A 32 13.16 -5.58 -5.31
CA ALA A 32 14.20 -4.77 -4.67
C ALA A 32 15.15 -4.12 -5.70
N GLN A 33 15.37 -4.78 -6.84
CA GLN A 33 16.14 -4.25 -7.96
C GLN A 33 15.31 -3.30 -8.85
N CYS A 34 13.99 -3.42 -8.84
CA CYS A 34 13.11 -2.54 -9.59
C CYS A 34 12.84 -1.25 -8.79
N ASP A 35 12.85 -0.10 -9.46
CA ASP A 35 12.55 1.18 -8.83
C ASP A 35 11.03 1.31 -8.60
N ILE A 36 10.52 0.57 -7.61
CA ILE A 36 9.10 0.62 -7.25
C ILE A 36 8.84 1.94 -6.56
N LYS A 37 7.91 2.69 -7.14
CA LYS A 37 7.38 3.93 -6.62
C LYS A 37 5.89 3.77 -6.40
N LEU A 38 5.48 4.03 -5.16
CA LEU A 38 4.08 4.20 -4.83
C LEU A 38 3.70 5.64 -5.16
N ASP A 39 2.93 5.82 -6.23
CA ASP A 39 2.35 7.12 -6.57
C ASP A 39 0.99 7.23 -5.88
N ILE A 40 0.94 8.06 -4.83
CA ILE A 40 -0.27 8.22 -4.04
C ILE A 40 -1.00 9.46 -4.56
N ILE A 41 -2.14 9.23 -5.20
CA ILE A 41 -2.97 10.28 -5.82
C ILE A 41 -3.60 11.19 -4.74
N TYR A 42 -3.73 10.70 -3.50
CA TYR A 42 -4.27 11.44 -2.37
C TYR A 42 -3.19 11.83 -1.35
N SER A 43 -3.28 13.06 -0.85
CA SER A 43 -2.20 13.82 -0.20
C SER A 43 -1.63 13.25 1.10
N ASN A 44 -2.10 12.10 1.58
CA ASN A 44 -1.64 11.49 2.83
C ASN A 44 -1.02 10.12 2.56
N LYS A 45 0.22 9.96 3.01
CA LYS A 45 0.96 8.70 2.90
C LYS A 45 0.48 7.76 4.01
N TYR A 46 -0.63 7.06 3.79
CA TYR A 46 -1.13 6.03 4.72
C TYR A 46 -0.49 4.66 4.49
N LEU A 47 0.06 4.45 3.30
CA LEU A 47 0.57 3.18 2.83
C LEU A 47 2.00 3.36 2.33
N ASP A 48 2.83 2.35 2.57
CA ASP A 48 4.16 2.25 1.98
C ASP A 48 4.48 0.79 1.62
N ILE A 49 5.52 0.58 0.82
CA ILE A 49 5.92 -0.74 0.33
C ILE A 49 7.31 -1.07 0.87
N ASN A 50 7.41 -2.17 1.61
CA ASN A 50 8.70 -2.68 2.04
C ASN A 50 9.39 -3.35 0.84
N ARG A 51 10.39 -2.68 0.28
CA ARG A 51 11.14 -3.17 -0.90
C ARG A 51 11.88 -4.49 -0.66
N ASN A 52 12.20 -4.81 0.59
CA ASN A 52 12.95 -6.03 0.93
C ASN A 52 12.05 -7.26 1.04
N THR A 53 10.74 -7.08 1.26
CA THR A 53 9.78 -8.17 1.43
C THR A 53 8.66 -8.16 0.38
N GLY A 54 8.48 -7.03 -0.30
CA GLY A 54 7.37 -6.78 -1.24
C GLY A 54 6.04 -6.52 -0.55
N GLU A 55 6.03 -6.25 0.76
CA GLU A 55 4.80 -6.06 1.54
C GLU A 55 4.31 -4.62 1.45
N LEU A 56 3.02 -4.45 1.14
CA LEU A 56 2.29 -3.20 1.32
C LEU A 56 1.81 -3.14 2.77
N TYR A 57 2.15 -2.08 3.49
CA TYR A 57 1.83 -1.93 4.90
C TYR A 57 1.34 -0.52 5.23
N ILE A 58 0.62 -0.42 6.34
CA ILE A 58 0.09 0.84 6.88
C ILE A 58 1.23 1.59 7.58
N ILE A 59 1.50 2.83 7.18
CA ILE A 59 2.50 3.70 7.86
C ILE A 59 1.87 4.76 8.74
N GLU A 60 0.57 5.00 8.59
CA GLU A 60 -0.19 5.91 9.44
C GLU A 60 -1.64 5.46 9.49
N ARG A 61 -2.29 5.62 10.65
CA ARG A 61 -3.69 5.24 10.84
C ARG A 61 -4.59 5.99 9.84
N ILE A 62 -5.42 5.23 9.13
CA ILE A 62 -6.40 5.78 8.20
C ILE A 62 -7.60 6.29 8.99
N ASP A 63 -7.68 7.60 9.20
CA ASP A 63 -8.88 8.21 9.79
C ASP A 63 -9.97 8.41 8.73
N GLY A 64 -11.16 7.86 8.98
CA GLY A 64 -12.26 7.80 8.03
C GLY A 64 -12.84 9.17 7.64
N GLU A 65 -12.55 10.22 8.42
CA GLU A 65 -13.07 11.56 8.15
C GLU A 65 -12.34 12.28 7.00
N TYR A 66 -11.09 11.91 6.69
CA TYR A 66 -10.29 12.60 5.67
C TYR A 66 -10.46 12.03 4.24
N LEU A 67 -10.73 10.73 4.10
CA LEU A 67 -10.86 10.07 2.79
C LEU A 67 -12.27 10.16 2.19
N CYS A 68 -13.29 10.38 3.00
CA CYS A 68 -14.68 10.48 2.53
C CYS A 68 -14.97 11.80 1.79
N LEU A 69 -14.17 12.84 2.03
CA LEU A 69 -14.34 14.15 1.38
C LEU A 69 -13.87 14.18 -0.08
N VAL A 70 -13.21 13.12 -0.56
CA VAL A 70 -12.64 13.08 -1.91
C VAL A 70 -13.37 12.12 -2.85
N GLN A 71 -14.52 11.60 -2.42
CA GLN A 71 -15.54 11.03 -3.30
C GLN A 71 -16.67 12.07 -3.52
N THR A 72 -16.42 13.08 -4.35
CA THR A 72 -17.47 13.93 -4.95
C THR A 72 -17.01 14.44 -6.31
#